data_AF-A0A0K0D1Y5-F1
#
_entry.id   AF-A0A0K0D1Y5-F1
#
_cell.length_a   1.000
_cell.length_b   1.000
_cell.length_c   1.000
_cell.angle_alpha   90.00
_cell.angle_beta   90.00
_cell.angle_gamma   90.00
#
_symmetry.space_group_name_H-M   'P 1'
#
loop_
_entity.id
_entity.type
_entity.pdbx_description
1 polymer ?
#
loop_
_entity_poly.entity_id
_entity_poly.type
_entity_poly.pdbx_seq_one_letter_code
_entity_poly.pdbx_strand_id
1 'polypeptide(L)'
;MLRAQYLLAFLIYYALAETRIQKAKVGQRVVLDIGQYVSRWRRVRDYETDEFIRHCSKFETGESCQGFVNDNGEPVDPPSNAYVDVNGRLIFRSFLETDAGFYMSPDEKPLEGFFPLDENRKTFISLEVMK
;
A
#
# COMPACT_ATOMS: atom_id res chain seq x y z
N MET A 1 -23.73 34.01 -3.00
CA MET A 1 -23.03 33.04 -3.88
C MET A 1 -21.56 32.81 -3.49
N LEU A 2 -20.77 33.83 -3.11
CA LEU A 2 -19.35 33.67 -2.71
C LEU A 2 -19.10 32.66 -1.57
N ARG A 3 -19.95 32.60 -0.54
CA ARG A 3 -19.74 31.74 0.65
C ARG A 3 -19.79 30.23 0.35
N ALA A 4 -20.66 29.81 -0.56
CA ALA A 4 -20.76 28.41 -0.97
C ALA A 4 -19.52 27.95 -1.76
N GLN A 5 -18.91 28.86 -2.52
CA GLN A 5 -17.70 28.59 -3.28
C GLN A 5 -16.46 28.38 -2.38
N TYR A 6 -16.34 29.15 -1.29
CA TYR A 6 -15.27 28.93 -0.31
C TYR A 6 -15.44 27.63 0.47
N LEU A 7 -16.68 27.28 0.83
CA LEU A 7 -16.97 25.98 1.48
C LEU A 7 -16.65 24.81 0.55
N LEU A 8 -16.99 24.92 -0.74
CA LEU A 8 -16.66 23.89 -1.73
C LEU A 8 -15.14 23.76 -1.92
N ALA A 9 -14.42 24.87 -2.03
CA ALA A 9 -12.95 24.86 -2.14
C ALA A 9 -12.28 24.27 -0.89
N PHE A 10 -12.82 24.56 0.30
CA PHE A 10 -12.36 23.98 1.57
C PHE A 10 -12.63 22.47 1.60
N LEU A 11 -13.82 22.01 1.22
CA LEU A 11 -14.14 20.58 1.17
C LEU A 11 -13.26 19.80 0.18
N ILE A 12 -12.97 20.39 -0.99
CA ILE A 12 -12.05 19.79 -1.97
C ILE A 12 -10.62 19.69 -1.41
N TYR A 13 -10.17 20.69 -0.64
CA TYR A 13 -8.85 20.69 0.00
C TYR A 13 -8.71 19.58 1.06
N TYR A 14 -9.74 19.34 1.89
CA TYR A 14 -9.70 18.28 2.91
C TYR A 14 -9.88 16.87 2.34
N ALA A 15 -10.40 16.71 1.12
CA ALA A 15 -10.63 15.41 0.50
C ALA A 15 -9.37 14.79 -0.15
N LEU A 16 -8.19 15.42 -0.02
CA LEU A 16 -6.97 14.99 -0.70
C LEU A 16 -6.27 13.83 0.04
N ALA A 17 -6.94 12.69 0.18
CA ALA A 17 -6.22 11.41 0.30
C ALA A 17 -5.49 11.16 -1.02
N GLU A 18 -4.16 11.03 -0.99
CA GLU A 18 -3.38 10.69 -2.19
C GLU A 18 -3.59 9.21 -2.52
N THR A 19 -4.54 8.93 -3.42
CA THR A 19 -4.66 7.61 -4.06
C THR A 19 -3.83 7.61 -5.33
N ARG A 20 -2.79 6.79 -5.38
CA ARG A 20 -1.96 6.57 -6.57
C ARG A 20 -2.45 5.34 -7.30
N ILE A 21 -2.80 5.48 -8.58
CA ILE A 21 -3.18 4.34 -9.42
C ILE A 21 -1.94 3.85 -10.16
N GLN A 22 -1.62 2.57 -10.02
CA GLN A 22 -0.52 1.92 -10.71
C GLN A 22 -1.05 0.74 -11.52
N LYS A 23 -0.80 0.73 -12.83
CA LYS A 23 -1.24 -0.34 -13.74
C LYS A 23 -0.08 -1.29 -14.05
N ALA A 24 -0.34 -2.58 -14.07
CA ALA A 24 0.68 -3.60 -14.35
C ALA A 24 0.14 -4.73 -15.25
N LYS A 25 1.00 -5.30 -16.11
CA LYS A 25 0.68 -6.53 -16.86
C LYS A 25 0.97 -7.76 -16.00
N VAL A 26 0.19 -8.82 -16.16
CA VAL A 26 0.50 -10.12 -15.57
C VAL A 26 1.90 -10.58 -16.01
N GLY A 27 2.70 -11.09 -15.07
CA GLY A 27 4.10 -11.45 -15.29
C GLY A 27 5.10 -10.30 -15.11
N GLN A 28 4.63 -9.04 -15.04
CA GLN A 28 5.50 -7.89 -14.89
C GLN A 28 6.06 -7.79 -13.46
N ARG A 29 7.32 -7.38 -13.34
CA ARG A 29 7.89 -6.94 -12.07
C ARG A 29 7.27 -5.61 -11.64
N VAL A 30 6.72 -5.55 -10.44
CA VAL A 30 6.09 -4.35 -9.87
C VAL A 30 6.79 -3.97 -8.57
N VAL A 31 6.99 -2.66 -8.38
CA VAL A 31 7.53 -2.08 -7.15
C VAL A 31 6.54 -1.02 -6.69
N LEU A 32 6.07 -1.16 -5.45
CA LEU A 32 5.25 -0.18 -4.75
C LEU A 32 6.11 0.50 -3.69
N ASP A 33 6.05 1.82 -3.67
CA ASP A 33 6.86 2.66 -2.79
C ASP A 33 6.03 3.88 -2.36
N ILE A 34 5.82 4.00 -1.06
CA ILE A 34 5.10 5.11 -0.42
C ILE A 34 6.03 5.97 0.44
N GLY A 35 7.34 5.73 0.40
CA GLY A 35 8.34 6.52 1.12
C GLY A 35 9.01 5.79 2.28
N GLN A 36 9.57 6.57 3.21
CA GLN A 36 10.44 6.06 4.27
C GLN A 36 9.65 5.48 5.45
N TYR A 37 10.35 4.72 6.29
CA TYR A 37 9.83 4.12 7.54
C TYR A 37 8.75 3.06 7.36
N VAL A 38 8.60 2.51 6.15
CA VAL A 38 7.70 1.38 5.89
C VAL A 38 8.41 0.07 6.24
N SER A 39 7.82 -0.71 7.13
CA SER A 39 8.30 -2.07 7.43
C SER A 39 7.27 -3.15 7.12
N ARG A 40 6.00 -2.77 7.09
CA ARG A 40 4.85 -3.64 6.85
C ARG A 40 3.97 -3.03 5.78
N TRP A 41 3.35 -3.90 5.00
CA TRP A 41 2.33 -3.54 4.03
C TRP A 41 1.04 -4.25 4.39
N ARG A 42 -0.06 -3.54 4.20
CA ARG A 42 -1.41 -4.05 4.27
C ARG A 42 -2.03 -3.92 2.88
N ARG A 43 -2.73 -4.95 2.43
CA ARG A 43 -3.54 -4.89 1.21
C ARG A 43 -4.95 -5.42 1.41
N VAL A 44 -5.82 -5.04 0.48
CA VAL A 44 -7.19 -5.56 0.32
C VAL A 44 -7.41 -5.85 -1.16
N ARG A 45 -7.71 -7.11 -1.50
CA ARG A 45 -7.93 -7.56 -2.89
C ARG A 45 -9.39 -7.44 -3.33
N ASP A 46 -10.30 -8.00 -2.54
CA ASP A 46 -11.75 -8.07 -2.83
C ASP A 46 -12.62 -7.62 -1.64
N TYR A 47 -12.34 -6.43 -1.09
CA TYR A 47 -13.13 -5.74 -0.06
C TYR A 47 -13.35 -6.45 1.30
N GLU A 48 -12.98 -7.72 1.47
CA GLU A 48 -13.41 -8.50 2.65
C GLU A 48 -12.30 -8.85 3.65
N THR A 49 -11.03 -8.89 3.26
CA THR A 49 -9.96 -9.33 4.18
C THR A 49 -8.69 -8.52 4.03
N ASP A 50 -8.16 -8.11 5.19
CA ASP A 50 -6.85 -7.49 5.27
C ASP A 50 -5.76 -8.56 5.21
N GLU A 51 -4.77 -8.30 4.36
CA GLU A 51 -3.62 -9.17 4.20
C GLU A 51 -2.35 -8.39 4.47
N PHE A 52 -1.41 -9.02 5.17
CA PHE A 52 -0.21 -8.37 5.68
C PHE A 52 1.05 -9.05 5.18
N ILE A 53 2.05 -8.26 4.82
CA ILE A 53 3.40 -8.73 4.52
C ILE A 53 4.40 -7.76 5.14
N ARG A 54 5.57 -8.24 5.55
CA ARG A 54 6.58 -7.37 6.16
C ARG A 54 7.99 -7.70 5.75
N HIS A 55 8.86 -6.71 5.92
CA HIS A 55 10.29 -6.96 5.90
C HIS A 55 10.69 -7.72 7.16
N CYS A 56 11.58 -8.68 6.99
CA CYS A 56 12.13 -9.47 8.08
C CYS A 56 13.65 -9.52 7.97
N SER A 57 14.30 -9.59 9.13
CA SER A 57 15.73 -9.87 9.18
C SER A 57 16.03 -11.29 8.69
N LYS A 58 17.29 -11.55 8.32
CA LYS A 58 17.74 -12.85 7.81
C LYS A 58 17.53 -14.04 8.78
N PHE A 59 17.24 -13.77 10.05
CA PHE A 59 17.07 -14.78 11.09
C PHE A 59 15.60 -15.01 11.45
N GLU A 60 14.68 -14.19 10.94
CA GLU A 60 13.25 -14.34 11.14
C GLU A 60 12.65 -15.18 10.02
N THR A 61 11.90 -16.22 10.39
CA THR A 61 11.34 -17.20 9.44
C THR A 61 9.82 -17.25 9.43
N GLY A 62 9.14 -16.25 10.02
CA GLY A 62 7.68 -16.21 10.08
C GLY A 62 7.03 -16.12 8.69
N GLU A 63 5.79 -16.60 8.55
CA GLU A 63 5.07 -16.62 7.28
C GLU A 63 4.93 -15.23 6.63
N SER A 64 4.68 -14.20 7.46
CA SER A 64 4.62 -12.79 7.01
C SER A 64 5.93 -12.25 6.42
N CYS A 65 7.04 -12.97 6.57
CA CYS A 65 8.34 -12.65 5.96
C CYS A 65 8.46 -13.18 4.52
N GLN A 66 7.70 -14.22 4.19
CA GLN A 66 7.81 -14.96 2.93
C GLN A 66 6.69 -14.63 1.96
N GLY A 67 5.57 -14.09 2.47
CA GLY A 67 4.43 -13.70 1.66
C GLY A 67 3.36 -12.99 2.48
N PHE A 68 2.19 -12.81 1.86
CA PHE A 68 1.04 -12.25 2.53
C PHE A 68 0.40 -13.27 3.48
N VAL A 69 0.00 -12.80 4.66
CA VAL A 69 -0.76 -13.56 5.65
C VAL A 69 -2.07 -12.87 5.99
N ASN A 70 -3.06 -13.63 6.42
CA ASN A 70 -4.33 -13.12 6.95
C ASN A 70 -4.18 -12.62 8.40
N ASP A 71 -5.28 -12.18 9.01
CA ASP A 71 -5.34 -11.76 10.42
C ASP A 71 -4.94 -12.86 11.43
N ASN A 72 -5.08 -14.13 11.05
CA ASN A 72 -4.65 -15.27 11.87
C ASN A 72 -3.15 -15.58 11.73
N GLY A 73 -2.44 -14.86 10.85
CA GLY A 73 -1.02 -15.11 10.54
C GLY A 73 -0.79 -16.28 9.60
N GLU A 74 -1.83 -16.81 8.95
CA GLU A 74 -1.75 -17.91 8.00
C GLU A 74 -1.52 -17.37 6.58
N PRO A 75 -0.75 -18.09 5.73
CA PRO A 75 -0.55 -17.70 4.33
C PRO A 75 -1.86 -17.55 3.58
N VAL A 76 -1.96 -16.50 2.75
CA VAL A 76 -3.15 -16.25 1.93
C VAL A 76 -3.15 -17.10 0.66
N ASP A 77 -4.34 -17.51 0.23
CA ASP A 77 -4.59 -18.23 -1.04
C ASP A 77 -5.49 -17.37 -1.95
N PRO A 78 -5.15 -17.15 -3.24
CA PRO A 78 -3.91 -17.56 -3.90
C PRO A 78 -2.69 -16.77 -3.39
N PRO A 79 -1.50 -17.41 -3.33
CA PRO A 79 -0.28 -16.75 -2.88
C PRO A 79 0.21 -15.75 -3.92
N SER A 80 0.98 -14.77 -3.44
CA SER A 80 1.62 -13.75 -4.28
C SER A 80 3.12 -13.98 -4.35
N ASN A 81 3.73 -13.70 -5.51
CA ASN A 81 5.18 -13.71 -5.65
C ASN A 81 5.77 -12.36 -5.24
N ALA A 82 5.63 -12.02 -3.95
CA ALA A 82 5.95 -10.70 -3.41
C ALA A 82 6.83 -10.76 -2.15
N TYR A 83 7.61 -9.70 -1.91
CA TYR A 83 8.38 -9.51 -0.69
C TYR A 83 8.58 -8.03 -0.39
N VAL A 84 8.92 -7.70 0.85
CA VAL A 84 9.29 -6.33 1.24
C VAL A 84 10.81 -6.24 1.41
N ASP A 85 11.44 -5.28 0.73
CA ASP A 85 12.89 -5.09 0.82
C ASP A 85 13.30 -4.26 2.06
N VAL A 86 14.61 -4.12 2.26
CA VAL A 86 15.18 -3.38 3.40
C VAL A 86 14.82 -1.88 3.40
N ASN A 87 14.42 -1.34 2.25
CA ASN A 87 13.99 0.05 2.14
C ASN A 87 12.48 0.21 2.36
N GLY A 88 11.76 -0.87 2.67
CA GLY A 88 10.32 -0.83 2.89
C GLY A 88 9.49 -0.91 1.61
N ARG A 89 10.10 -1.18 0.46
CA ARG A 89 9.37 -1.26 -0.81
C ARG A 89 8.72 -2.63 -0.95
N LEU A 90 7.45 -2.66 -1.33
CA LEU A 90 6.76 -3.90 -1.66
C LEU A 90 7.03 -4.25 -3.13
N ILE A 91 7.57 -5.45 -3.33
CA ILE A 91 8.11 -5.89 -4.60
C ILE A 91 7.41 -7.17 -5.04
N PHE A 92 6.74 -7.13 -6.18
CA PHE A 92 6.28 -8.31 -6.88
C PHE A 92 7.35 -8.76 -7.88
N ARG A 93 7.83 -10.00 -7.78
CA ARG A 93 8.75 -10.56 -8.78
C ARG A 93 8.04 -10.78 -10.11
N SER A 94 6.80 -11.27 -10.05
CA SER A 94 5.91 -11.50 -11.17
C SER A 94 4.49 -11.21 -10.68
N PHE A 95 3.91 -10.11 -11.15
CA PHE A 95 2.55 -9.69 -10.82
C PHE A 95 1.51 -10.69 -11.34
N LEU A 96 0.56 -11.05 -10.50
CA LEU A 96 -0.60 -11.88 -10.83
C LEU A 96 -1.87 -11.04 -10.92
N GLU A 97 -2.88 -11.52 -11.63
CA GLU A 97 -4.18 -10.84 -11.69
C GLU A 97 -4.80 -10.69 -10.29
N THR A 98 -4.65 -11.73 -9.46
CA THR A 98 -5.07 -11.78 -8.06
C THR A 98 -4.21 -10.92 -7.14
N ASP A 99 -3.22 -10.18 -7.64
CA ASP A 99 -2.49 -9.18 -6.85
C ASP A 99 -3.11 -7.78 -6.99
N ALA A 100 -4.11 -7.60 -7.85
CA ALA A 100 -4.83 -6.35 -7.93
C ALA A 100 -5.54 -6.04 -6.61
N GLY A 101 -5.56 -4.76 -6.23
CA GLY A 101 -6.18 -4.34 -4.97
C GLY A 101 -5.66 -3.01 -4.45
N PHE A 102 -6.04 -2.69 -3.22
CA PHE A 102 -5.61 -1.50 -2.49
C PHE A 102 -4.50 -1.83 -1.53
N TYR A 103 -3.45 -1.01 -1.54
CA TYR A 103 -2.24 -1.18 -0.76
C TYR A 103 -1.99 0.07 0.09
N MET A 104 -1.58 -0.15 1.34
CA MET A 104 -1.12 0.90 2.25
C MET A 104 -0.04 0.34 3.18
N SER A 105 0.62 1.22 3.93
CA SER A 105 1.38 0.79 5.11
C SER A 105 0.70 1.28 6.38
N PRO A 106 0.51 0.43 7.40
CA PRO A 106 0.13 0.88 8.73
C PRO A 106 1.25 1.68 9.42
N ASP A 107 2.50 1.55 8.96
CA ASP A 107 3.69 2.16 9.53
C ASP A 107 4.08 3.49 8.85
N GLU A 108 3.36 3.88 7.79
CA GLU A 108 3.64 5.14 7.09
C GLU A 108 3.58 6.30 8.08
N LYS A 109 4.65 7.10 8.10
CA LYS A 109 4.72 8.34 8.85
C LYS A 109 4.73 9.51 7.88
N PRO A 110 4.10 10.64 8.23
CA PRO A 110 4.25 11.87 7.48
C PRO A 110 5.73 12.22 7.35
N LEU A 111 6.16 12.61 6.15
CA LEU A 111 7.47 13.20 5.97
C LEU A 111 7.48 14.54 6.71
N GLU A 112 8.31 14.67 7.75
CA GLU A 112 8.56 15.96 8.38
C GLU A 112 9.24 16.89 7.36
N GLY A 113 8.48 17.86 6.84
CA GLY A 113 8.92 18.82 5.84
C GLY A 113 8.33 20.21 6.10
N PHE A 114 8.97 21.24 5.54
CA PHE A 114 8.84 22.68 5.85
C PHE A 114 7.44 23.33 5.73
N PHE A 115 6.41 22.54 5.40
CA PHE A 115 5.01 22.91 5.41
C PHE A 115 4.26 21.87 6.24
N PRO A 116 3.32 22.26 7.13
CA PRO A 116 2.52 21.32 7.90
C PRO A 116 1.56 20.60 6.95
N LEU A 117 2.08 19.60 6.23
CA LEU A 117 1.27 18.64 5.53
C LEU A 117 0.72 17.71 6.61
N ASP A 118 -0.59 17.74 6.73
CA ASP A 118 -1.46 16.92 7.59
C ASP A 118 -0.77 15.68 8.17
N GLU A 119 -0.59 15.67 9.49
CA GLU A 119 0.00 14.55 10.25
C GLU A 119 -0.77 13.23 10.07
N ASN A 120 -1.98 13.28 9.50
CA ASN A 120 -2.81 12.11 9.23
C ASN A 120 -2.81 11.68 7.76
N ARG A 121 -2.00 12.30 6.89
CA ARG A 121 -1.96 11.96 5.47
C ARG A 121 -1.38 10.56 5.28
N LYS A 122 -2.21 9.65 4.77
CA LYS A 122 -1.79 8.31 4.33
C LYS A 122 -1.81 8.20 2.81
N THR A 123 -0.83 7.51 2.27
CA THR A 123 -0.73 7.17 0.85
C THR A 123 -1.39 5.82 0.61
N PHE A 124 -2.30 5.79 -0.35
CA PHE A 124 -2.93 4.57 -0.82
C PHE A 124 -2.48 4.30 -2.25
N ILE A 125 -2.12 3.05 -2.56
CA ILE A 125 -1.84 2.63 -3.93
C ILE A 125 -2.94 1.68 -4.37
N SER A 126 -3.63 2.01 -5.45
CA SER A 126 -4.49 1.08 -6.17
C SER A 126 -3.66 0.43 -7.27
N LEU A 127 -3.41 -0.88 -7.13
CA LEU A 127 -2.71 -1.68 -8.14
C LEU A 127 -3.75 -2.36 -9.01
N GLU A 128 -3.74 -2.02 -10.30
CA GLU A 128 -4.71 -2.47 -11.27
C GLU A 128 -4.07 -3.30 -12.39
N VAL A 129 -4.84 -4.25 -12.92
CA VAL A 129 -4.45 -5.03 -14.08
C VAL A 129 -4.56 -4.16 -15.33
N MET A 130 -3.48 -4.09 -16.10
CA MET A 130 -3.50 -3.45 -17.40
C MET A 130 -4.13 -4.39 -18.44
N LYS A 131 -5.35 -4.04 -18.87
CA LYS A 131 -6.07 -4.70 -19.95
C LYS A 131 -5.51 -4.34 -21.32
#